data_AF-A0A0M8TA90-F1
#
_entry.id   AF-A0A0M8TA90-F1
#
_cell.length_a   1.000
_cell.length_b   1.000
_cell.length_c   1.000
_cell.angle_alpha   90.00
_cell.angle_beta   90.00
_cell.angle_gamma   90.00
#
_symmetry.space_group_name_H-M   'P 1'
#
loop_
_entity.id
_entity.type
_entity.pdbx_description
1 polymer ?
#
loop_
_entity_poly.entity_id
_entity_poly.type
_entity_poly.pdbx_seq_one_letter_code
_entity_poly.pdbx_strand_id
1 'polypeptide(L)'
;MISVRLTPREGQVVRELAEGGTLKSVAEKLGITQITAKSYRNDAARKVGSSAVHSALVAAAYDAEVLEIPPSDGARVTLADGERELLPLLIAGYSTVQMSRKTYRNINGVRRDLRGLVTALGGETDAHAVTRAYQLGLAGPRRQDAASASA
;
A
#
# COMPACT_ATOMS: atom_id res chain seq x y z
N MET A 1 8.24 -7.16 -22.04
CA MET A 1 8.18 -6.68 -20.65
C MET A 1 7.84 -5.20 -20.71
N ILE A 2 6.64 -4.80 -20.27
CA ILE A 2 6.27 -3.37 -20.24
C ILE A 2 6.97 -2.78 -19.02
N SER A 3 8.01 -1.97 -19.23
CA SER A 3 8.70 -1.26 -18.15
C SER A 3 7.85 -0.06 -17.73
N VAL A 4 7.23 -0.14 -16.55
CA VAL A 4 6.53 1.00 -15.97
C VAL A 4 7.57 2.02 -15.51
N ARG A 5 7.43 3.28 -15.94
CA ARG A 5 8.32 4.37 -15.52
C ARG A 5 7.51 5.52 -14.95
N LEU A 6 7.76 5.82 -13.68
CA LEU A 6 7.25 7.02 -13.02
C LEU A 6 8.14 8.22 -13.38
N THR A 7 7.54 9.41 -13.47
CA THR A 7 8.32 10.65 -13.49
C THR A 7 8.99 10.86 -12.12
N PRO A 8 10.05 11.69 -12.04
CA PRO A 8 10.68 11.99 -10.76
C PRO A 8 9.69 12.50 -9.70
N ARG A 9 8.72 13.34 -10.10
CA ARG A 9 7.70 13.87 -9.19
C ARG A 9 6.70 12.81 -8.73
N GLU A 10 6.23 11.97 -9.65
CA GLU A 10 5.38 10.82 -9.30
C GLU A 10 6.10 9.87 -8.34
N GLY A 11 7.35 9.51 -8.64
CA GLY A 11 8.17 8.65 -7.78
C GLY A 11 8.41 9.24 -6.39
N GLN A 12 8.64 10.56 -6.30
CA GLN A 12 8.74 11.26 -5.01
C GLN A 12 7.44 11.17 -4.20
N VAL A 13 6.28 11.34 -4.84
CA VAL A 13 4.98 11.21 -4.15
C VAL A 13 4.78 9.78 -3.64
N VAL A 14 5.01 8.76 -4.47
CA VAL A 14 4.83 7.37 -4.05
C VAL A 14 5.79 6.99 -2.93
N ARG A 15 7.06 7.42 -3.00
CA ARG A 15 8.07 7.17 -1.96
C ARG A 15 7.68 7.80 -0.63
N GLU A 16 7.27 9.06 -0.64
CA GLU A 16 6.82 9.76 0.57
C GLU A 16 5.60 9.06 1.21
N LEU A 17 4.64 8.57 0.39
CA LEU A 17 3.52 7.79 0.90
C LEU A 17 3.97 6.43 1.49
N ALA A 18 4.95 5.79 0.85
CA ALA A 18 5.53 4.53 1.33
C ALA A 18 6.29 4.69 2.66
N GLU A 19 6.83 5.88 2.92
CA GLU A 19 7.50 6.27 4.18
C GLU A 19 6.52 6.72 5.27
N GLY A 20 5.20 6.72 5.01
CA GLY A 20 4.18 7.14 5.97
C GLY A 20 3.74 8.59 5.87
N GLY A 21 4.25 9.32 4.88
CA GLY A 21 3.78 10.66 4.56
C GLY A 21 2.32 10.70 4.11
N THR A 22 1.79 11.92 4.12
CA THR A 22 0.45 12.25 3.61
C THR A 22 0.59 13.17 2.39
N LEU A 23 -0.49 13.37 1.62
CA LEU A 23 -0.43 14.36 0.53
C LEU A 23 -0.11 15.78 1.02
N LYS A 24 -0.40 16.08 2.29
CA LYS A 24 0.02 17.33 2.93
C LYS A 24 1.54 17.36 3.11
N SER A 25 2.16 16.32 3.68
CA SER A 25 3.62 16.28 3.84
C SER A 25 4.34 16.27 2.50
N VAL A 26 3.80 15.57 1.49
CA VAL A 26 4.29 15.60 0.10
C VAL A 26 4.29 17.03 -0.43
N ALA A 27 3.17 17.74 -0.29
CA ALA A 27 3.03 19.10 -0.79
C ALA A 27 4.03 20.05 -0.13
N GLU A 28 4.18 19.95 1.19
CA GLU A 28 5.13 20.74 1.98
C GLU A 28 6.59 20.44 1.59
N LYS A 29 6.98 19.16 1.54
CA LYS A 29 8.36 18.74 1.18
C LYS A 29 8.74 19.12 -0.25
N LEU A 30 7.79 19.07 -1.19
CA LEU A 30 8.07 19.34 -2.60
C LEU A 30 7.84 20.81 -3.01
N GLY A 31 7.33 21.65 -2.11
CA GLY A 31 7.01 23.05 -2.40
C GLY A 31 5.88 23.22 -3.43
N ILE A 32 4.88 22.32 -3.41
CA ILE A 32 3.75 22.30 -4.35
C ILE A 32 2.42 22.36 -3.60
N THR A 33 1.31 22.53 -4.34
CA THR A 33 -0.02 22.44 -3.72
C THR A 33 -0.43 20.99 -3.47
N GLN A 34 -1.31 20.75 -2.49
CA GLN A 34 -1.91 19.41 -2.28
C GLN A 34 -2.70 18.93 -3.51
N ILE A 35 -3.26 19.85 -4.29
CA ILE A 35 -3.95 19.53 -5.55
C ILE A 35 -2.95 18.94 -6.56
N THR A 36 -1.77 19.56 -6.69
CA THR A 36 -0.69 19.08 -7.55
C THR A 36 -0.16 17.72 -7.06
N ALA A 37 0.07 17.55 -5.76
CA ALA A 37 0.47 16.27 -5.18
C ALA A 37 -0.57 15.16 -5.47
N LYS A 38 -1.86 15.48 -5.35
CA LYS A 38 -2.96 14.57 -5.70
C LYS A 38 -2.96 14.21 -7.19
N SER A 39 -2.65 15.16 -8.08
CA SER A 39 -2.52 14.90 -9.52
C SER A 39 -1.39 13.91 -9.80
N TYR A 40 -0.18 14.16 -9.27
CA TYR A 40 0.95 13.26 -9.44
C TYR A 40 0.67 11.85 -8.90
N ARG A 41 0.01 11.75 -7.75
CA ARG A 41 -0.45 10.46 -7.23
C ARG A 41 -1.39 9.74 -8.20
N ASN A 42 -2.36 10.45 -8.78
CA ASN A 42 -3.31 9.86 -9.73
C ASN A 42 -2.61 9.38 -11.02
N ASP A 43 -1.67 10.17 -11.53
CA ASP A 43 -0.90 9.82 -12.71
C ASP A 43 0.02 8.62 -12.45
N ALA A 44 0.65 8.57 -11.26
CA ALA A 44 1.41 7.41 -10.82
C ALA A 44 0.54 6.15 -10.76
N ALA A 45 -0.63 6.22 -10.11
CA ALA A 45 -1.58 5.12 -10.03
C ALA A 45 -2.02 4.60 -11.40
N ARG A 46 -2.27 5.51 -12.35
CA ARG A 46 -2.60 5.12 -13.73
C ARG A 46 -1.46 4.36 -14.40
N LYS A 47 -0.20 4.78 -14.18
CA LYS A 47 0.98 4.16 -14.80
C LYS A 47 1.30 2.78 -14.22
N VAL A 48 1.14 2.60 -12.91
CA VAL A 48 1.33 1.29 -12.26
C VAL A 48 0.08 0.39 -12.33
N GLY A 49 -1.02 0.87 -12.93
CA GLY A 49 -2.25 0.10 -13.09
C GLY A 49 -3.03 -0.14 -11.78
N SER A 50 -2.91 0.77 -10.81
CA SER A 50 -3.56 0.65 -9.50
C SER A 50 -4.72 1.63 -9.31
N SER A 51 -5.51 1.42 -8.25
CA SER A 51 -6.37 2.49 -7.73
C SER A 51 -5.51 3.62 -7.15
N ALA A 52 -6.09 4.82 -7.03
CA ALA A 52 -5.41 5.97 -6.41
C ALA A 52 -5.42 5.94 -4.87
N VAL A 53 -5.86 4.84 -4.26
CA VAL A 53 -5.76 4.61 -2.80
C VAL A 53 -4.29 4.42 -2.46
N HIS A 54 -3.80 5.08 -1.41
CA HIS A 54 -2.36 5.14 -1.13
C HIS A 54 -1.74 3.77 -0.89
N SER A 55 -2.40 2.88 -0.14
CA SER A 55 -1.91 1.53 0.12
C SER A 55 -1.83 0.68 -1.15
N ALA A 56 -2.86 0.72 -2.00
CA ALA A 56 -2.86 0.03 -3.30
C ALA A 56 -1.80 0.57 -4.26
N LEU A 57 -1.60 1.88 -4.28
CA LEU A 57 -0.57 2.52 -5.10
C LEU A 57 0.83 2.08 -4.66
N VAL A 58 1.12 2.09 -3.35
CA VAL A 58 2.41 1.64 -2.82
C VAL A 58 2.65 0.16 -3.11
N ALA A 59 1.64 -0.70 -2.91
CA ALA A 59 1.72 -2.12 -3.26
C ALA A 59 2.05 -2.32 -4.75
N ALA A 60 1.28 -1.67 -5.63
CA ALA A 60 1.51 -1.76 -7.07
C ALA A 60 2.87 -1.21 -7.51
N ALA A 61 3.40 -0.22 -6.79
CA ALA A 61 4.73 0.32 -7.06
C ALA A 61 5.85 -0.68 -6.70
N TYR A 62 5.69 -1.46 -5.63
CA TYR A 62 6.60 -2.57 -5.33
C TYR A 62 6.43 -3.73 -6.32
N ASP A 63 5.18 -4.10 -6.64
CA ASP A 63 4.89 -5.16 -7.60
C ASP A 63 5.45 -4.86 -9.00
N ALA A 64 5.43 -3.58 -9.41
CA ALA A 64 5.96 -3.11 -10.69
C ALA A 64 7.47 -2.81 -10.64
N GLU A 65 8.14 -3.09 -9.51
CA GLU A 65 9.58 -2.84 -9.29
C GLU A 65 10.01 -1.38 -9.56
N VAL A 66 9.08 -0.43 -9.42
CA VAL A 66 9.37 1.02 -9.54
C VAL A 66 9.79 1.64 -8.21
N LEU A 67 9.49 0.96 -7.10
CA LEU A 67 10.07 1.23 -5.79
C LEU A 67 10.90 0.03 -5.34
N GLU A 68 12.05 0.33 -4.74
CA GLU A 68 12.87 -0.65 -4.06
C GLU A 68 12.31 -0.91 -2.66
N ILE A 69 12.14 -2.18 -2.32
CA ILE A 69 11.72 -2.58 -0.97
C ILE A 69 12.87 -2.25 -0.02
N PRO A 70 12.66 -1.40 1.00
CA PRO A 70 13.74 -1.08 1.93
C PRO A 70 14.13 -2.32 2.75
N PRO A 71 15.40 -2.46 3.18
CA PRO A 71 15.85 -3.65 3.89
C PRO A 71 15.04 -3.89 5.17
N SER A 72 14.81 -5.17 5.46
CA SER A 72 14.19 -5.59 6.73
C SER A 72 15.17 -5.41 7.88
N ASP A 73 14.69 -4.96 9.03
CA ASP A 73 15.42 -4.93 10.29
C ASP A 73 15.49 -6.32 10.96
N GLY A 74 14.90 -7.35 10.34
CA GLY A 74 14.82 -8.71 10.88
C GLY A 74 13.75 -8.89 11.95
N ALA A 75 12.90 -7.89 12.18
CA ALA A 75 11.78 -8.00 13.10
C ALA A 75 10.83 -9.12 12.67
N ARG A 76 10.28 -9.84 13.64
CA ARG A 76 9.20 -10.80 13.42
C ARG A 76 7.93 -10.25 14.03
N VAL A 77 6.87 -10.20 13.22
CA VAL A 77 5.55 -9.73 13.65
C VAL A 77 4.61 -10.93 13.66
N THR A 78 3.85 -11.08 14.75
CA THR A 78 2.72 -12.02 14.80
C THR A 78 1.44 -11.22 14.72
N LEU A 79 0.66 -11.45 13.67
CA LEU A 79 -0.65 -10.84 13.49
C LEU A 79 -1.73 -11.71 14.13
N ALA A 80 -2.68 -11.09 14.80
CA ALA A 80 -3.91 -11.76 15.20
C ALA A 80 -4.71 -12.21 13.96
N ASP A 81 -5.58 -13.21 14.09
CA ASP A 81 -6.30 -13.77 12.94
C ASP A 81 -7.13 -12.72 12.19
N GLY A 82 -7.80 -11.84 12.94
CA GLY A 82 -8.56 -10.74 12.37
C GLY A 82 -7.70 -9.68 11.67
N GLU A 83 -6.46 -9.47 12.11
CA GLU A 83 -5.50 -8.57 11.46
C GLU A 83 -4.94 -9.20 10.18
N ARG A 84 -4.58 -10.49 10.25
CA ARG A 84 -4.09 -11.27 9.10
C ARG A 84 -5.12 -11.33 7.98
N GLU A 85 -6.40 -11.47 8.31
CA GLU A 85 -7.51 -11.44 7.36
C GLU A 85 -7.60 -10.11 6.59
N LEU A 86 -7.30 -8.98 7.26
CA LEU A 86 -7.41 -7.65 6.68
C LEU A 86 -6.20 -7.24 5.84
N LEU A 87 -5.03 -7.84 6.07
CA LEU A 87 -3.80 -7.53 5.34
C LEU A 87 -3.95 -7.55 3.80
N PRO A 88 -4.46 -8.62 3.15
CA PRO A 88 -4.64 -8.62 1.70
C PRO A 88 -5.64 -7.56 1.23
N LEU A 89 -6.61 -7.18 2.07
CA LEU A 89 -7.58 -6.14 1.74
C LEU A 89 -6.96 -4.74 1.83
N LEU A 90 -6.08 -4.52 2.80
CA LEU A 90 -5.31 -3.29 2.97
C LEU A 90 -4.38 -3.07 1.76
N ILE A 91 -3.64 -4.11 1.38
CA ILE A 91 -2.76 -4.12 0.20
C ILE A 91 -3.54 -3.80 -1.07
N ALA A 92 -4.74 -4.37 -1.22
CA ALA A 92 -5.60 -4.07 -2.37
C ALA A 92 -6.31 -2.70 -2.31
N GLY A 93 -6.12 -1.93 -1.23
CA GLY A 93 -6.70 -0.59 -1.07
C GLY A 93 -8.20 -0.57 -0.81
N TYR A 94 -8.76 -1.63 -0.21
CA TYR A 94 -10.15 -1.60 0.23
C TYR A 94 -10.33 -0.62 1.39
N SER A 95 -11.36 0.21 1.32
CA SER A 95 -11.81 1.01 2.46
C SER A 95 -12.36 0.11 3.56
N THR A 96 -12.39 0.61 4.81
CA THR A 96 -12.98 -0.12 5.94
C THR A 96 -14.42 -0.58 5.69
N VAL A 97 -15.22 0.22 4.97
CA VAL A 97 -16.60 -0.15 4.60
C VAL A 97 -16.60 -1.35 3.66
N GLN A 98 -15.72 -1.36 2.66
CA GLN A 98 -15.61 -2.48 1.74
C GLN A 98 -15.03 -3.72 2.42
N MET A 99 -14.04 -3.56 3.30
CA MET A 99 -13.50 -4.64 4.13
C MET A 99 -14.59 -5.28 4.99
N SER A 100 -15.41 -4.48 5.67
CA SER A 100 -16.56 -4.95 6.46
C SER A 100 -17.54 -5.76 5.61
N ARG A 101 -17.88 -5.28 4.42
CA ARG A 101 -18.75 -6.03 3.49
C ARG A 101 -18.12 -7.33 3.01
N LYS A 102 -16.81 -7.33 2.72
CA LYS A 102 -16.10 -8.47 2.15
C LYS A 102 -15.79 -9.57 3.16
N THR A 103 -15.62 -9.19 4.43
CA THR A 103 -15.40 -10.11 5.56
C THR A 103 -16.71 -10.49 6.26
N TYR A 104 -17.84 -9.83 5.93
CA TYR A 104 -19.12 -9.95 6.63
C TYR A 104 -19.01 -9.61 8.14
N ARG A 105 -18.10 -8.69 8.49
CA ARG A 105 -17.82 -8.29 9.87
C ARG A 105 -18.36 -6.90 10.18
N ASN A 106 -18.63 -6.64 11.45
CA ASN A 106 -19.02 -5.30 11.92
C ASN A 106 -17.91 -4.27 11.63
N ILE A 107 -18.28 -3.09 11.11
CA ILE A 107 -17.33 -2.03 10.74
C ILE A 107 -16.43 -1.57 11.90
N ASN A 108 -16.92 -1.54 13.13
CA ASN A 108 -16.11 -1.15 14.30
C ASN A 108 -15.07 -2.22 14.66
N GLY A 109 -15.41 -3.50 14.47
CA GLY A 109 -14.45 -4.60 14.60
C GLY A 109 -13.36 -4.51 13.54
N VAL A 110 -13.73 -4.28 12.28
CA VAL A 110 -12.77 -4.08 11.18
C VAL A 110 -11.87 -2.87 11.43
N ARG A 111 -12.39 -1.75 11.93
CA ARG A 111 -11.56 -0.58 12.29
C ARG A 111 -10.55 -0.89 13.38
N ARG A 112 -10.97 -1.65 14.40
CA ARG A 112 -10.10 -2.05 15.51
C ARG A 112 -8.95 -2.91 14.99
N ASP A 113 -9.28 -3.95 14.23
CA ASP A 113 -8.29 -4.89 13.69
C ASP A 113 -7.40 -4.23 12.65
N LEU A 114 -7.93 -3.33 11.80
CA LEU A 114 -7.09 -2.57 10.87
C LEU A 114 -6.08 -1.69 11.60
N ARG A 115 -6.48 -1.04 12.70
CA ARG A 115 -5.54 -0.26 13.54
C ARG A 115 -4.51 -1.17 14.22
N GLY A 116 -4.96 -2.32 14.73
CA GLY A 116 -4.08 -3.34 15.30
C GLY A 116 -3.04 -3.81 14.29
N LEU A 117 -3.48 -4.15 13.07
CA LEU A 117 -2.63 -4.52 11.94
C LEU A 117 -1.59 -3.45 11.61
N VAL A 118 -2.00 -2.19 11.41
CA VAL A 118 -1.09 -1.09 11.10
C VAL A 118 -0.05 -0.91 12.22
N THR A 119 -0.49 -0.99 13.48
CA THR A 119 0.40 -0.89 14.65
C THR A 119 1.37 -2.07 14.74
N ALA A 120 0.89 -3.29 14.55
CA ALA A 120 1.69 -4.52 14.61
C ALA A 120 2.77 -4.54 13.52
N LEU A 121 2.47 -4.00 12.34
CA LEU A 121 3.43 -3.82 11.26
C LEU A 121 4.42 -2.66 11.51
N GLY A 122 4.16 -1.79 12.50
CA GLY A 122 4.94 -0.58 12.76
C GLY A 122 4.71 0.53 11.73
N GLY A 123 3.54 0.54 11.08
CA GLY A 123 3.17 1.56 10.10
C GLY A 123 2.56 2.80 10.75
N GLU A 124 2.84 3.97 10.18
CA GLU A 124 2.19 5.23 10.56
C GLU A 124 0.87 5.48 9.82
N THR A 125 0.76 4.91 8.62
CA THR A 125 -0.42 4.98 7.75
C THR A 125 -0.64 3.63 7.10
N ASP A 126 -1.83 3.43 6.52
CA ASP A 126 -2.16 2.26 5.72
C ASP A 126 -1.12 1.98 4.61
N ALA A 127 -0.59 3.02 3.98
CA ALA A 127 0.44 2.90 2.94
C ALA A 127 1.81 2.50 3.52
N HIS A 128 2.19 3.07 4.66
CA HIS A 128 3.41 2.67 5.36
C HIS A 128 3.31 1.22 5.86
N ALA A 129 2.16 0.81 6.36
CA ALA A 129 1.92 -0.57 6.78
C ALA A 129 2.11 -1.55 5.60
N VAL A 130 1.72 -1.17 4.37
CA VAL A 130 2.04 -1.96 3.18
C VAL A 130 3.56 -2.07 2.98
N THR A 131 4.32 -0.98 3.05
CA THR A 131 5.79 -1.04 3.00
C THR A 131 6.34 -2.02 4.01
N ARG A 132 5.94 -1.91 5.28
CA ARG A 132 6.36 -2.83 6.34
C ARG A 132 6.00 -4.28 6.04
N ALA A 133 4.81 -4.54 5.46
CA ALA A 133 4.42 -5.88 5.03
C ALA A 133 5.34 -6.46 3.95
N TYR A 134 5.80 -5.67 2.98
CA TYR A 134 6.80 -6.10 1.99
C TYR A 134 8.18 -6.35 2.64
N GLN A 135 8.62 -5.48 3.56
CA GLN A 135 9.89 -5.67 4.28
C GLN A 135 9.91 -6.94 5.13
N LEU A 136 8.76 -7.32 5.69
CA LEU A 136 8.59 -8.51 6.50
C LEU A 136 8.30 -9.78 5.67
N GLY A 137 8.19 -9.66 4.34
CA GLY A 137 7.84 -10.77 3.45
C GLY A 137 6.40 -11.28 3.63
N LEU A 138 5.53 -10.49 4.28
CA LEU A 138 4.10 -10.79 4.45
C LEU A 138 3.28 -10.40 3.21
N ALA A 139 3.83 -9.49 2.41
CA ALA A 139 3.42 -9.18 1.06
C ALA A 139 4.58 -9.50 0.11
N GLY A 140 4.27 -9.81 -1.14
CA GLY A 140 5.29 -10.03 -2.16
C GLY A 140 4.78 -9.56 -3.52
N PRO A 141 5.68 -9.39 -4.50
CA PRO A 141 5.31 -9.13 -5.88
C PRO A 141 4.21 -10.11 -6.25
N ARG A 142 3.09 -9.61 -6.75
CA ARG A 142 2.01 -10.45 -7.27
C ARG A 142 2.57 -11.33 -8.39
N ARG A 143 3.11 -12.51 -8.05
CA ARG A 143 3.47 -13.53 -9.04
C ARG A 143 2.23 -13.76 -9.88
N GLN A 144 2.31 -13.48 -11.17
CA GLN A 144 1.26 -13.80 -12.13
C GLN A 144 1.19 -15.32 -12.40
N ASP A 145 1.30 -16.13 -11.35
CA ASP A 145 1.17 -17.59 -11.41
C ASP A 145 -0.17 -17.99 -10.78
N ALA A 146 -1.26 -17.51 -11.39
CA ALA A 146 -2.61 -18.03 -11.19
C ALA A 146 -3.45 -17.96 -12.49
N ALA A 147 -2.80 -17.90 -13.65
CA ALA A 147 -3.45 -17.92 -14.97
C ALA A 147 -2.88 -19.00 -15.91
N SER A 148 -2.33 -20.09 -15.35
CA SER A 148 -1.96 -21.29 -16.11
C SER A 148 -2.11 -22.54 -15.24
N ALA A 149 -3.27 -22.69 -14.60
CA ALA A 149 -3.69 -23.96 -14.00
C ALA A 149 -5.22 -23.96 -13.87
N SER A 150 -5.91 -24.15 -15.00
CA SER A 150 -7.17 -24.88 -15.10
C SER A 150 -7.39 -25.19 -16.58
N ALA A 151 -7.66 -26.47 -16.82
CA ALA A 151 -7.77 -27.16 -18.10
C ALA A 151 -8.84 -26.59 -19.03
#